data_AF-A0A7X6THP1-F1
#
_entry.id   AF-A0A7X6THP1-F1
#
_cell.length_a   1.000
_cell.length_b   1.000
_cell.length_c   1.000
_cell.angle_alpha   90.00
_cell.angle_beta   90.00
_cell.angle_gamma   90.00
#
_symmetry.space_group_name_H-M   'P 1'
#
loop_
_entity.id
_entity.type
_entity.pdbx_description
1 polymer ?
#
loop_
_entity_poly.entity_id
_entity_poly.type
_entity_poly.pdbx_seq_one_letter_code
_entity_poly.pdbx_strand_id
1 'polypeptide(L)'
;MGGLSKKAHLLHALAREGKPTLLVESGNLLFKTDVVPPTELAAARIGAAGVVTAVSRMGATFAGIGSRDLAGGIDFLRQLHRPPAFHWLSLNLV
;
A
#
# COMPACT_ATOMS: atom_id res chain seq x y z
N MET A 1 -6.19 12.46 0.35
CA MET A 1 -6.28 11.55 -0.82
C MET A 1 -5.72 12.14 -2.12
N GLY A 2 -5.37 13.44 -2.22
CA GLY A 2 -4.88 14.04 -3.47
C GLY A 2 -3.58 13.46 -4.05
N GLY A 3 -2.75 12.79 -3.25
CA GLY A 3 -1.55 12.12 -3.75
C GLY A 3 -1.85 10.93 -4.68
N LEU A 4 -2.90 10.16 -4.39
CA LEU A 4 -3.26 8.96 -5.16
C LEU A 4 -3.83 9.31 -6.54
N SER A 5 -4.66 10.34 -6.64
CA SER A 5 -5.19 10.79 -7.94
C SER A 5 -4.09 11.32 -8.86
N LYS A 6 -3.14 12.08 -8.31
CA LYS A 6 -1.96 12.54 -9.05
C LYS A 6 -1.10 11.37 -9.53
N LYS A 7 -0.88 10.37 -8.66
CA LYS A 7 -0.15 9.14 -9.00
C LYS A 7 -0.84 8.37 -10.13
N ALA A 8 -2.16 8.17 -10.05
CA ALA A 8 -2.93 7.50 -11.11
C ALA A 8 -2.79 8.21 -12.46
N HIS A 9 -2.87 9.54 -12.47
CA HIS A 9 -2.70 10.32 -13.70
C HIS A 9 -1.31 10.12 -14.33
N LEU A 10 -0.25 10.15 -13.52
CA LEU A 10 1.12 9.92 -13.99
C LEU A 10 1.31 8.50 -14.53
N LEU A 11 0.77 7.49 -13.83
CA LEU A 11 0.82 6.10 -14.29
C LEU A 11 0.08 5.91 -15.62
N HIS A 12 -1.07 6.57 -15.80
CA HIS A 12 -1.77 6.56 -17.08
C HIS A 12 -1.01 7.25 -18.21
N ALA A 13 -0.19 8.27 -17.91
CA ALA A 13 0.68 8.88 -18.91
C ALA A 13 1.83 7.92 -19.29
N LEU A 14 2.50 7.33 -18.30
CA LEU A 14 3.58 6.35 -18.50
C LEU A 14 3.12 5.12 -19.28
N ALA A 15 1.92 4.61 -18.99
CA ALA A 15 1.36 3.46 -19.69
C ALA A 15 1.20 3.70 -21.20
N ARG A 16 0.99 4.95 -21.64
CA ARG A 16 0.88 5.30 -23.07
C ARG A 16 2.22 5.27 -23.81
N GLU A 17 3.35 5.25 -23.10
CA GLU A 17 4.66 5.09 -23.74
C GLU A 17 4.89 3.66 -24.25
N GLY A 18 4.01 2.70 -23.90
CA GLY A 18 4.05 1.34 -24.42
C GLY A 18 5.20 0.47 -23.89
N LYS A 19 5.91 0.93 -22.86
CA LYS A 19 7.02 0.18 -22.24
C LYS A 19 6.49 -0.77 -21.16
N PRO A 20 7.03 -2.00 -21.06
CA PRO A 20 6.79 -2.86 -19.90
C PRO A 20 7.11 -2.11 -18.61
N THR A 21 6.12 -2.01 -17.72
CA THR A 21 6.23 -1.24 -16.48
C THR A 21 5.89 -2.12 -15.30
N LEU A 22 6.75 -2.10 -14.28
CA LEU A 22 6.48 -2.70 -12.98
C LEU A 22 6.24 -1.58 -11.97
N LEU A 23 5.08 -1.61 -11.31
CA LEU A 23 4.76 -0.68 -10.24
C LEU A 23 4.99 -1.34 -8.87
N VAL A 24 5.84 -0.70 -8.06
CA VAL A 24 6.19 -1.16 -6.70
C VAL A 24 5.99 -0.01 -5.72
N GLU A 25 5.37 -0.29 -4.57
CA GLU A 25 5.31 0.65 -3.45
C GLU A 25 6.52 0.46 -2.53
N SER A 26 7.12 1.55 -2.07
CA SER A 26 8.36 1.51 -1.25
C SER A 26 8.13 1.30 0.26
N GLY A 27 6.88 1.11 0.69
CA GLY A 27 6.48 1.03 2.10
C GLY A 27 6.02 2.37 2.69
N ASN A 28 5.63 2.34 3.97
CA ASN A 28 4.87 3.39 4.66
C ASN A 28 3.60 3.80 3.89
N LEU A 29 2.92 2.80 3.31
CA LEU A 29 1.72 2.94 2.51
C LEU A 29 0.47 3.14 3.38
N LEU A 30 0.40 2.45 4.52
CA LEU A 30 -0.87 2.23 5.23
C LEU A 30 -1.20 3.34 6.24
N PHE A 31 -0.20 3.89 6.93
CA PHE A 31 -0.42 4.80 8.04
C PHE A 31 0.54 6.00 7.99
N LYS A 32 0.10 7.13 8.57
CA LYS A 32 0.88 8.37 8.61
C LYS A 32 1.90 8.42 9.75
N THR A 33 1.66 7.63 10.79
CA THR A 33 2.43 7.58 12.03
C THR A 33 2.72 6.12 12.40
N ASP A 34 3.78 5.89 13.17
CA ASP A 34 4.18 4.54 13.61
C ASP A 34 3.26 3.99 14.71
N VAL A 35 2.52 4.87 15.39
CA VAL A 35 1.52 4.53 16.41
C VAL A 35 0.19 5.15 16.03
N VAL A 36 -0.86 4.33 16.06
CA VAL A 36 -2.26 4.76 15.86
C VAL A 36 -2.99 4.57 17.19
N PRO A 37 -3.71 5.59 17.70
CA PRO A 37 -4.47 5.47 18.95
C PRO A 37 -5.48 4.30 18.88
N PRO A 38 -5.67 3.51 19.95
CA PRO A 38 -6.61 2.40 19.95
C PRO A 38 -8.05 2.80 19.57
N THR A 39 -8.46 4.00 19.96
CA THR A 39 -9.77 4.60 19.64
C THR A 39 -9.96 4.87 18.16
N GLU A 40 -8.88 5.04 17.39
CA GLU A 40 -8.90 5.35 15.96
C GLU A 40 -8.51 4.16 15.09
N LEU A 41 -7.94 3.10 15.68
CA LEU A 41 -7.33 1.97 14.97
C LEU A 41 -8.28 1.30 13.99
N ALA A 42 -9.54 1.10 14.36
CA ALA A 42 -10.55 0.49 13.48
C ALA A 42 -10.79 1.33 12.22
N ALA A 43 -10.99 2.64 12.37
CA ALA A 43 -11.19 3.55 11.25
C ALA A 43 -9.92 3.68 10.39
N ALA A 44 -8.75 3.73 11.02
CA ALA A 44 -7.47 3.78 10.33
C ALA A 44 -7.23 2.53 9.48
N ARG A 45 -7.55 1.34 9.99
CA ARG A 45 -7.47 0.06 9.24
C ARG A 45 -8.40 0.05 8.02
N ILE A 46 -9.61 0.59 8.13
CA ILE A 46 -10.53 0.73 6.97
C ILE A 46 -9.89 1.64 5.90
N GLY A 47 -9.34 2.78 6.31
CA GLY A 47 -8.62 3.69 5.41
C GLY A 47 -7.44 3.01 4.71
N ALA A 48 -6.59 2.32 5.47
CA ALA A 48 -5.44 1.57 4.98
C ALA A 48 -5.83 0.48 3.97
N ALA A 49 -6.90 -0.28 4.24
CA ALA A 49 -7.43 -1.26 3.29
C ALA A 49 -7.94 -0.61 1.97
N GLY A 50 -8.53 0.58 2.07
CA GLY A 50 -8.90 1.39 0.92
C GLY A 50 -7.69 1.84 0.10
N VAL A 51 -6.59 2.21 0.76
CA VAL A 51 -5.33 2.55 0.08
C VAL A 51 -4.77 1.37 -0.70
N VAL A 52 -4.68 0.17 -0.08
CA VAL A 52 -4.23 -1.05 -0.79
C VAL A 52 -5.10 -1.32 -2.01
N THR A 53 -6.43 -1.28 -1.83
CA THR A 53 -7.37 -1.46 -2.95
C THR A 53 -7.13 -0.45 -4.07
N ALA A 54 -6.87 0.81 -3.73
CA ALA A 54 -6.62 1.86 -4.72
C ALA A 54 -5.31 1.63 -5.48
N VAL A 55 -4.21 1.33 -4.81
CA VAL A 55 -2.91 1.11 -5.49
C VAL A 55 -2.90 -0.19 -6.29
N SER A 56 -3.57 -1.25 -5.81
CA SER A 56 -3.75 -2.48 -6.59
C SER A 56 -4.52 -2.22 -7.88
N ARG A 57 -5.58 -1.41 -7.83
CA ARG A 57 -6.32 -0.99 -9.05
C ARG A 57 -5.49 -0.13 -9.99
N MET A 58 -4.45 0.55 -9.50
CA MET A 58 -3.48 1.28 -10.33
C MET A 58 -2.39 0.37 -10.91
N GLY A 59 -2.38 -0.92 -10.57
CA GLY A 59 -1.45 -1.92 -11.10
C GLY A 59 -0.30 -2.29 -10.17
N ALA A 60 -0.28 -1.80 -8.92
CA ALA A 60 0.74 -2.21 -7.95
C ALA A 60 0.44 -3.61 -7.43
N THR A 61 1.38 -4.54 -7.59
CA THR A 61 1.27 -5.92 -7.09
C THR A 61 2.23 -6.22 -5.94
N PHE A 62 3.23 -5.34 -5.72
CA PHE A 62 4.23 -5.49 -4.66
C PHE A 62 4.35 -4.19 -3.85
N ALA A 63 4.52 -4.35 -2.55
CA ALA A 63 4.86 -3.28 -1.64
C ALA A 63 5.95 -3.72 -0.66
N GLY A 64 6.97 -2.88 -0.47
CA GLY A 64 7.86 -2.98 0.67
C GLY A 64 7.10 -2.74 1.98
N ILE A 65 7.66 -3.21 3.09
CA ILE A 65 7.14 -2.94 4.44
C ILE A 65 7.99 -1.85 5.09
N GLY A 66 7.38 -0.70 5.38
CA GLY A 66 7.96 0.35 6.22
C GLY A 66 7.48 0.27 7.68
N SER A 67 8.11 1.03 8.58
CA SER A 67 7.77 1.02 10.01
C SER A 67 6.30 1.37 10.28
N ARG A 68 5.74 2.29 9.51
CA ARG A 68 4.35 2.75 9.69
C ARG A 68 3.35 1.72 9.23
N ASP A 69 3.69 0.85 8.28
CA ASP A 69 2.79 -0.21 7.83
C ASP A 69 2.46 -1.21 8.95
N LEU A 70 3.34 -1.31 9.94
CA LEU A 70 3.19 -2.16 11.11
C LEU A 70 2.29 -1.55 12.20
N ALA A 71 1.91 -0.26 12.09
CA ALA A 71 1.09 0.43 13.10
C ALA A 71 -0.31 -0.20 13.25
N GLY A 72 -0.80 -0.87 12.20
CA GLY A 72 -2.03 -1.63 12.22
C GLY A 72 -1.93 -3.01 12.88
N GLY A 73 -0.72 -3.47 13.24
CA GLY A 73 -0.43 -4.83 13.70
C GLY A 73 -0.19 -5.82 12.56
N ILE A 74 0.61 -6.85 12.82
CA ILE A 74 1.03 -7.84 11.82
C ILE A 74 -0.17 -8.62 11.25
N ASP A 75 -1.15 -8.98 12.07
CA ASP A 75 -2.33 -9.71 11.60
C ASP A 75 -3.15 -8.92 10.60
N PHE A 76 -3.22 -7.59 10.77
CA PHE A 76 -3.86 -6.71 9.79
C PHE A 76 -3.08 -6.70 8.47
N LEU A 77 -1.75 -6.62 8.52
CA LEU A 77 -0.90 -6.68 7.32
C LEU A 77 -1.10 -8.00 6.57
N ARG A 78 -1.19 -9.13 7.29
CA ARG A 78 -1.49 -10.46 6.73
C ARG A 78 -2.86 -10.53 6.06
N GLN A 79 -3.89 -9.89 6.61
CA GLN A 79 -5.21 -9.82 5.97
C GLN A 79 -5.21 -9.07 4.63
N LEU A 80 -4.30 -8.10 4.50
CA LEU A 80 -4.08 -7.34 3.26
C LEU A 80 -3.18 -8.09 2.26
N HIS A 81 -2.47 -9.13 2.69
CA HIS A 81 -1.70 -9.99 1.81
C HIS A 81 -2.65 -10.89 0.99
N ARG A 82 -2.73 -10.67 -0.32
CA ARG A 82 -3.67 -11.39 -1.20
C ARG A 82 -2.99 -11.78 -2.51
N PRO A 83 -2.09 -12.77 -2.50
CA PRO A 83 -1.47 -13.26 -3.73
C PRO A 83 -2.51 -13.83 -4.71
N PRO A 84 -2.36 -13.62 -6.03
CA PRO A 84 -1.31 -12.86 -6.70
C PRO A 84 -1.58 -11.34 -6.79
N ALA A 85 -2.69 -10.86 -6.24
CA ALA A 85 -3.15 -9.47 -6.39
C ALA A 85 -2.28 -8.46 -5.63
N PHE A 86 -1.76 -8.82 -4.45
CA PHE A 86 -0.89 -7.94 -3.68
C PHE A 86 0.04 -8.70 -2.72
N HIS A 87 1.33 -8.38 -2.80
CA HIS A 87 2.40 -9.00 -2.01
C HIS A 87 3.13 -7.97 -1.16
N TRP A 88 3.42 -8.35 0.08
CA TRP A 88 4.31 -7.61 0.95
C TRP A 88 5.71 -8.20 0.87
N LEU A 89 6.73 -7.35 0.75
CA LEU A 89 8.12 -7.75 0.64
C LEU A 89 8.93 -7.12 1.78
N SER A 90 9.70 -7.95 2.46
CA SER A 90 10.75 -7.53 3.37
C SER A 90 11.83 -8.61 3.38
N LEU A 91 13.10 -8.19 3.39
CA LEU A 91 14.26 -9.07 3.49
C LEU A 91 14.88 -9.03 4.90
N ASN A 92 14.30 -8.26 5.82
CA ASN A 92 14.87 -7.97 7.14
C ASN A 92 13.87 -8.06 8.30
N LEU A 93 12.61 -8.41 8.02
CA LEU A 93 11.61 -8.78 9.04
C LEU A 93 11.54 -10.31 9.09
N VAL A 94 11.86 -10.87 10.27
CA VAL A 94 11.90 -12.32 10.55
C VAL A 94 10.80 -12.73 11.52
#